data_AF-A0A2T6KY76-F1
#
_entry.id   AF-A0A2T6KY76-F1
#
_cell.length_a   1.000
_cell.length_b   1.000
_cell.length_c   1.000
_cell.angle_alpha   90.00
_cell.angle_beta   90.00
_cell.angle_gamma   90.00
#
_symmetry.space_group_name_H-M   'P 1'
#
loop_
_entity.id
_entity.type
_entity.pdbx_description
1 polymer ?
#
loop_
_entity_poly.entity_id
_entity_poly.type
_entity_poly.pdbx_seq_one_letter_code
_entity_poly.pdbx_strand_id
1 'polypeptide(L)'
;MNQHDDGPGQDHGWVDPAESGLLKQTFSAMASGVDPASPTGPAAAMPIMNRRVRRRRTAKLGGLGGGALALAGALVLGAGQLAPPDQAELLPGTSAPTPEFKLQDGYQPPWLDWSDLTCGMPVADLKSTAPGWSVASAGDIYARTAALEGDPTMSWGMASRLMGGPGTLDASLALVWSRDGVVVDLGPDVFGGSDERQPLLRTDPDGTVEAQGGAATSCAPTETGTDPVFETPLPEGDYEVRVVGFPQVASGQRTAAVSQPVTVHIDTDGAHSPGTRGGESTIEFPEPAEGEVSRFELDRTTDWVTAEMTQRTYPYDTAMRVIGQCEGSDPEAVLSIELVLPSTGKVLGTSQISCDGDEAGSEVGVLPYPESGWEAVDVRLPSVPDGVARAWVSLEPATPVGEDTGPDCSATDFDPPFVPGNSPREGAAATSGAIVIAAMDCDSDALIALAEDSETELMSGAETPEQTFALPESDAEHYRTLAALLTGTRGGQVSGEEPGSETVVWPGVATPEFADSDEAWQEVVDAGLLTAEEAEAQRTDGYQGMRIAISATDGTWQYYSAGD
;
A
#
# COMPACT_ATOMS: atom_id res chain seq x y z
N MET A 1 12.65 -7.85 58.19
CA MET A 1 13.96 -8.19 57.63
C MET A 1 13.67 -9.06 56.42
N ASN A 2 13.45 -8.41 55.27
CA ASN A 2 12.96 -9.04 54.05
C ASN A 2 14.14 -9.20 53.11
N GLN A 3 14.37 -10.43 52.65
CA GLN A 3 15.25 -10.73 51.52
C GLN A 3 14.46 -10.49 50.23
N HIS A 4 15.04 -9.71 49.33
CA HIS A 4 14.56 -9.54 47.96
C HIS A 4 15.12 -10.68 47.10
N ASP A 5 14.24 -11.32 46.34
CA ASP A 5 14.58 -12.18 45.21
C ASP A 5 15.05 -11.29 44.04
N ASP A 6 16.29 -11.46 43.62
CA ASP A 6 16.82 -10.91 42.36
C ASP A 6 16.59 -11.95 41.24
N GLY A 7 15.51 -11.77 40.48
CA GLY A 7 15.31 -12.47 39.21
C GLY A 7 16.07 -11.75 38.08
N PRO A 8 16.80 -12.45 37.20
CA PRO A 8 17.47 -11.83 36.07
C PRO A 8 16.43 -11.29 35.08
N GLY A 9 16.59 -10.01 34.72
CA GLY A 9 15.76 -9.31 33.75
C GLY A 9 15.68 -10.07 32.42
N GLN A 10 14.48 -10.08 31.86
CA GLN A 10 14.20 -10.55 30.50
C GLN A 10 14.99 -9.67 29.53
N ASP A 11 16.04 -10.27 28.98
CA ASP A 11 16.84 -9.74 27.89
C ASP A 11 15.96 -9.74 26.63
N HIS A 12 15.90 -8.60 25.94
CA HIS A 12 15.11 -8.42 24.74
C HIS A 12 15.57 -9.42 23.67
N GLY A 13 14.64 -10.24 23.18
CA GLY A 13 14.88 -11.35 22.27
C GLY A 13 15.32 -10.94 20.86
N TRP A 14 16.47 -10.28 20.72
CA TRP A 14 17.18 -10.15 19.46
C TRP A 14 18.66 -10.50 19.66
N VAL A 15 18.97 -11.78 19.48
CA VAL A 15 20.36 -12.26 19.40
C VAL A 15 20.57 -12.76 17.98
N ASP A 16 21.18 -11.90 17.15
CA ASP A 16 21.86 -12.34 15.95
C ASP A 16 23.15 -13.09 16.34
N PRO A 17 23.27 -14.41 16.03
CA PRO A 17 24.43 -15.19 16.45
C PRO A 17 25.73 -14.81 15.72
N ALA A 18 25.68 -14.00 14.65
CA ALA A 18 26.83 -13.67 13.82
C ALA A 18 27.24 -12.18 13.85
N GLU A 19 26.38 -11.24 14.28
CA GLU A 19 26.57 -9.82 13.92
C GLU A 19 26.92 -8.80 15.03
N SER A 20 26.92 -9.16 16.32
CA SER A 20 27.38 -8.22 17.37
C SER A 20 28.90 -7.93 17.36
N GLY A 21 29.66 -8.68 16.55
CA GLY A 21 31.12 -8.61 16.51
C GLY A 21 31.69 -7.41 15.76
N LEU A 22 31.14 -7.05 14.60
CA LEU A 22 31.81 -6.13 13.66
C LEU A 22 31.79 -4.67 14.14
N LEU A 23 30.63 -4.21 14.63
CA LEU A 23 30.48 -2.85 15.16
C LEU A 23 31.29 -2.67 16.45
N LYS A 24 31.21 -3.67 17.34
CA LYS A 24 31.96 -3.71 18.60
C LYS A 24 33.47 -3.80 18.36
N GLN A 25 33.92 -4.59 17.38
CA GLN A 25 35.32 -4.63 16.95
C GLN A 25 35.78 -3.29 16.37
N THR A 26 34.96 -2.63 15.58
CA THR A 26 35.31 -1.34 14.96
C THR A 26 35.42 -0.23 16.01
N PHE A 27 34.46 -0.15 16.94
CA PHE A 27 34.54 0.78 18.08
C PHE A 27 35.70 0.46 19.03
N SER A 28 35.95 -0.83 19.30
CA SER A 28 37.10 -1.25 20.11
C SER A 28 38.43 -0.93 19.43
N ALA A 29 38.52 -1.07 18.10
CA ALA A 29 39.72 -0.72 17.32
C ALA A 29 39.99 0.79 17.36
N MET A 30 38.95 1.62 17.22
CA MET A 30 39.05 3.08 17.39
C MET A 30 39.47 3.48 18.80
N ALA A 31 38.87 2.87 19.82
CA ALA A 31 39.20 3.13 21.22
C ALA A 31 40.64 2.71 21.57
N SER A 32 41.18 1.69 20.89
CA SER A 32 42.56 1.22 21.07
C SER A 32 43.61 1.97 20.25
N GLY A 33 43.22 3.03 19.51
CA GLY A 33 44.17 3.86 18.75
C GLY A 33 44.73 3.19 17.50
N VAL A 34 44.02 2.22 16.91
CA VAL A 34 44.41 1.59 15.64
C VAL A 34 44.40 2.65 14.55
N ASP A 35 45.48 2.70 13.75
CA ASP A 35 45.59 3.62 12.61
C ASP A 35 44.36 3.47 11.70
N PRO A 36 43.60 4.55 11.44
CA PRO A 36 42.41 4.50 10.61
C PRO A 36 42.67 3.99 9.20
N ALA A 37 43.90 4.11 8.68
CA ALA A 37 44.30 3.61 7.36
C ALA A 37 44.76 2.13 7.37
N SER A 38 44.78 1.47 8.53
CA SER A 38 45.10 0.04 8.63
C SER A 38 44.12 -0.81 7.83
N PRO A 39 44.56 -1.92 7.20
CA PRO A 39 43.66 -2.86 6.51
C PRO A 39 42.63 -3.53 7.43
N THR A 40 42.80 -3.42 8.76
CA THR A 40 41.81 -3.83 9.77
C THR A 40 41.23 -2.63 10.55
N GLY A 41 41.51 -1.42 10.08
CA GLY A 41 41.09 -0.17 10.70
C GLY A 41 39.69 0.27 10.25
N PRO A 42 39.12 1.29 10.89
CA PRO A 42 37.81 1.85 10.58
C PRO A 42 37.57 2.15 9.09
N ALA A 43 38.59 2.64 8.36
CA ALA A 43 38.42 2.95 6.94
C ALA A 43 38.16 1.70 6.07
N ALA A 44 38.57 0.51 6.49
CA ALA A 44 38.27 -0.74 5.78
C ALA A 44 36.85 -1.26 6.07
N ALA A 45 36.28 -0.96 7.24
CA ALA A 45 34.92 -1.36 7.63
C ALA A 45 33.83 -0.42 7.07
N MET A 46 34.16 0.87 6.90
CA MET A 46 33.21 1.90 6.44
C MET A 46 32.59 1.63 5.06
N PRO A 47 33.30 1.12 4.04
CA PRO A 47 32.68 0.74 2.76
C PRO A 47 31.67 -0.40 2.88
N ILE A 48 31.93 -1.37 3.77
CA ILE A 48 31.05 -2.52 4.03
C ILE A 48 29.79 -2.05 4.76
N MET A 49 29.93 -1.18 5.76
CA MET A 49 28.82 -0.54 6.46
C MET A 49 28.01 0.37 5.54
N ASN A 50 28.65 1.22 4.72
CA ASN A 50 27.96 2.09 3.76
C ASN A 50 27.18 1.30 2.72
N ARG A 51 27.71 0.16 2.24
CA ARG A 51 27.00 -0.72 1.32
C ARG A 51 25.77 -1.38 1.98
N ARG A 52 25.86 -1.73 3.27
CA ARG A 52 24.73 -2.28 4.05
C ARG A 52 23.67 -1.23 4.41
N VAL A 53 24.07 -0.02 4.79
CA VAL A 53 23.15 1.10 5.07
C VAL A 53 22.44 1.54 3.79
N ARG A 54 23.13 1.55 2.64
CA ARG A 54 22.48 1.78 1.34
C ARG A 54 21.47 0.69 1.01
N ARG A 55 21.79 -0.59 1.19
CA ARG A 55 20.84 -1.71 1.00
C ARG A 55 19.62 -1.63 1.92
N ARG A 56 19.79 -1.22 3.18
CA ARG A 56 18.66 -1.01 4.12
C ARG A 56 17.81 0.22 3.77
N ARG A 57 18.39 1.26 3.16
CA ARG A 57 17.64 2.42 2.66
C ARG A 57 16.90 2.12 1.35
N THR A 58 17.44 1.28 0.46
CA THR A 58 16.72 0.85 -0.75
C THR A 58 15.64 -0.19 -0.47
N ALA A 59 15.78 -1.05 0.54
CA ALA A 59 14.68 -1.91 0.99
C ALA A 59 13.49 -1.13 1.57
N LYS A 60 13.73 0.10 2.08
CA LYS A 60 12.67 1.01 2.54
C LYS A 60 12.12 1.94 1.46
N LEU A 61 12.91 2.24 0.41
CA LEU A 61 12.50 3.09 -0.72
C LEU A 61 11.98 2.28 -1.92
N GLY A 62 12.22 0.97 -1.99
CA GLY A 62 11.61 0.07 -2.97
C GLY A 62 10.15 -0.29 -2.66
N GLY A 63 9.65 0.10 -1.48
CA GLY A 63 8.25 -0.03 -1.08
C GLY A 63 7.43 1.27 -1.14
N LEU A 64 8.07 2.41 -1.44
CA LEU A 64 7.40 3.71 -1.58
C LEU A 64 8.04 4.45 -2.76
N GLY A 65 7.36 4.40 -3.92
CA GLY A 65 7.84 4.90 -5.20
C GLY A 65 8.24 6.37 -5.16
N GLY A 66 9.48 6.64 -5.55
CA GLY A 66 10.00 8.00 -5.75
C GLY A 66 9.53 8.58 -7.08
N GLY A 67 8.39 9.28 -7.06
CA GLY A 67 7.85 10.00 -8.21
C GLY A 67 7.86 11.52 -8.02
N ALA A 68 9.04 12.15 -7.93
CA ALA A 68 9.15 13.60 -8.02
C ALA A 68 10.53 14.02 -8.54
N LEU A 69 10.63 14.27 -9.85
CA LEU A 69 11.43 15.32 -10.53
C LEU A 69 11.71 14.94 -11.99
N ALA A 70 10.84 15.36 -12.93
CA ALA A 70 11.25 15.83 -14.26
C ALA A 70 10.03 16.26 -15.11
N LEU A 71 9.57 17.51 -14.97
CA LEU A 71 8.82 18.17 -16.04
C LEU A 71 9.14 19.66 -16.06
N ALA A 72 10.27 19.98 -16.68
CA ALA A 72 10.62 21.33 -17.08
C ALA A 72 10.73 21.40 -18.60
N GLY A 73 9.75 22.07 -19.23
CA GLY A 73 9.96 22.75 -20.52
C GLY A 73 9.02 22.36 -21.65
N ALA A 74 7.95 23.14 -21.86
CA ALA A 74 7.75 23.95 -23.07
C ALA A 74 6.39 24.67 -23.05
N LEU A 75 6.38 25.95 -22.65
CA LEU A 75 5.29 26.90 -22.90
C LEU A 75 5.46 27.49 -24.31
N VAL A 76 4.44 27.35 -25.16
CA VAL A 76 4.23 28.23 -26.32
C VAL A 76 2.75 28.69 -26.34
N LEU A 77 2.61 30.01 -26.42
CA LEU A 77 1.43 30.85 -26.25
C LEU A 77 0.26 30.57 -27.21
N GLY A 78 -0.96 30.77 -26.70
CA GLY A 78 -2.17 30.92 -27.51
C GLY A 78 -3.39 31.36 -26.71
N ALA A 79 -3.43 32.63 -26.29
CA ALA A 79 -4.62 33.24 -25.70
C ALA A 79 -5.69 33.55 -26.78
N GLY A 80 -6.93 33.14 -26.53
CA GLY A 80 -8.07 33.50 -27.39
C GLY A 80 -9.44 33.03 -26.86
N GLN A 81 -10.10 33.92 -26.11
CA GLN A 81 -11.56 34.04 -25.89
C GLN A 81 -12.33 32.88 -25.23
N LEU A 82 -12.70 33.11 -23.96
CA LEU A 82 -13.69 32.35 -23.20
C LEU A 82 -15.11 32.66 -23.66
N ALA A 83 -15.76 31.66 -24.27
CA ALA A 83 -17.19 31.42 -24.18
C ALA A 83 -17.37 30.01 -23.58
N PRO A 84 -18.34 29.78 -22.67
CA PRO A 84 -18.52 28.47 -22.06
C PRO A 84 -18.94 27.46 -23.16
N PRO A 85 -18.27 26.30 -23.30
CA PRO A 85 -18.76 25.28 -24.21
C PRO A 85 -19.94 24.57 -23.56
N ASP A 86 -21.07 24.55 -24.27
CA ASP A 86 -22.09 23.53 -24.14
C ASP A 86 -21.42 22.14 -24.13
N GLN A 87 -21.92 21.24 -23.27
CA GLN A 87 -21.50 19.85 -23.16
C GLN A 87 -21.46 19.18 -24.54
N ALA A 88 -20.26 19.14 -25.13
CA ALA A 88 -20.00 18.37 -26.33
C ALA A 88 -19.87 16.90 -25.92
N GLU A 89 -20.83 16.12 -26.40
CA GLU A 89 -20.78 14.67 -26.57
C GLU A 89 -19.33 14.20 -26.80
N LEU A 90 -18.75 13.50 -25.82
CA LEU A 90 -17.38 12.99 -25.85
C LEU A 90 -17.23 12.08 -27.07
N LEU A 91 -16.54 12.59 -28.10
CA LEU A 91 -16.12 11.77 -29.24
C LEU A 91 -15.17 10.68 -28.71
N PRO A 92 -15.27 9.43 -29.20
CA PRO A 92 -14.35 8.37 -28.82
C PRO A 92 -12.92 8.82 -29.11
N GLY A 93 -12.15 9.07 -28.05
CA GLY A 93 -10.75 9.39 -28.16
C GLY A 93 -10.05 8.28 -28.93
N THR A 94 -9.34 8.63 -29.99
CA THR A 94 -8.43 7.71 -30.66
C THR A 94 -7.40 7.24 -29.64
N SER A 95 -7.51 6.00 -29.18
CA SER A 95 -6.55 5.37 -28.28
C SER A 95 -5.15 5.60 -28.83
N ALA A 96 -4.30 6.28 -28.06
CA ALA A 96 -2.90 6.37 -28.38
C ALA A 96 -2.35 4.94 -28.54
N PRO A 97 -1.50 4.66 -29.55
CA PRO A 97 -0.96 3.32 -29.73
C PRO A 97 -0.24 2.88 -28.46
N THR A 98 -0.67 1.76 -27.88
CA THR A 98 0.01 1.13 -26.75
C THR A 98 1.48 0.93 -27.12
N PRO A 99 2.44 1.41 -26.30
CA PRO A 99 3.85 1.25 -26.61
C PRO A 99 4.18 -0.23 -26.89
N GLU A 100 4.88 -0.48 -27.98
CA GLU A 100 5.27 -1.82 -28.41
C GLU A 100 6.17 -2.47 -27.35
N PHE A 101 5.73 -3.59 -26.78
CA PHE A 101 6.51 -4.40 -25.84
C PHE A 101 7.83 -4.83 -26.48
N LYS A 102 8.96 -4.44 -25.89
CA LYS A 102 10.31 -4.76 -26.39
C LYS A 102 11.08 -5.58 -25.37
N LEU A 103 11.12 -6.89 -25.61
CA LEU A 103 11.95 -7.81 -24.86
C LEU A 103 13.43 -7.50 -25.06
N GLN A 104 14.19 -7.36 -23.97
CA GLN A 104 15.64 -7.26 -24.03
C GLN A 104 16.26 -8.67 -24.02
N ASP A 105 16.40 -9.26 -25.20
CA ASP A 105 16.97 -10.60 -25.37
C ASP A 105 18.39 -10.72 -24.78
N GLY A 106 18.64 -11.80 -24.04
CA GLY A 106 19.87 -12.06 -23.31
C GLY A 106 20.07 -11.24 -22.03
N TYR A 107 19.12 -10.38 -21.65
CA TYR A 107 19.20 -9.66 -20.37
C TYR A 107 19.12 -10.62 -19.18
N GLN A 108 19.97 -10.39 -18.18
CA GLN A 108 19.96 -11.11 -16.92
C GLN A 108 19.84 -10.10 -15.77
N PRO A 109 18.77 -10.14 -14.98
CA PRO A 109 18.66 -9.33 -13.78
C PRO A 109 19.84 -9.56 -12.83
N PRO A 110 20.39 -8.53 -12.15
CA PRO A 110 21.56 -8.68 -11.29
C PRO A 110 21.41 -9.73 -10.18
N TRP A 111 20.19 -9.97 -9.69
CA TRP A 111 19.89 -10.97 -8.66
C TRP A 111 20.01 -12.43 -9.16
N LEU A 112 20.13 -12.62 -10.48
CA LEU A 112 20.33 -13.90 -11.17
C LEU A 112 21.72 -14.07 -11.78
N ASP A 113 22.68 -13.19 -11.51
CA ASP A 113 24.05 -13.22 -12.07
C ASP A 113 24.83 -14.53 -11.83
N TRP A 114 24.40 -15.32 -10.86
CA TRP A 114 24.95 -16.62 -10.50
C TRP A 114 24.36 -17.79 -11.31
N SER A 115 23.33 -17.54 -12.12
CA SER A 115 22.58 -18.55 -12.88
C SER A 115 22.76 -18.38 -14.40
N ASP A 116 22.22 -19.32 -15.18
CA ASP A 116 22.15 -19.21 -16.65
C ASP A 116 20.78 -18.69 -17.14
N LEU A 117 19.92 -18.21 -16.23
CA LEU A 117 18.59 -17.70 -16.58
C LEU A 117 18.70 -16.32 -17.21
N THR A 118 18.17 -16.18 -18.43
CA THR A 118 18.15 -14.92 -19.17
C THR A 118 16.82 -14.71 -19.88
N CYS A 119 16.47 -13.45 -20.08
CA CYS A 119 15.35 -13.05 -20.90
C CYS A 119 15.56 -13.47 -22.36
N GLY A 120 14.50 -13.94 -23.02
CA GLY A 120 14.54 -14.46 -24.39
C GLY A 120 15.14 -15.86 -24.53
N MET A 121 15.62 -16.50 -23.44
CA MET A 121 16.10 -17.88 -23.51
C MET A 121 14.98 -18.83 -23.97
N PRO A 122 15.28 -19.88 -24.76
CA PRO A 122 14.30 -20.89 -25.11
C PRO A 122 13.77 -21.59 -23.86
N VAL A 123 12.45 -21.77 -23.78
CA VAL A 123 11.81 -22.54 -22.69
C VAL A 123 12.35 -23.98 -22.61
N ALA A 124 12.79 -24.53 -23.75
CA ALA A 124 13.44 -25.84 -23.79
C ALA A 124 14.75 -25.91 -22.99
N ASP A 125 15.38 -24.77 -22.66
CA ASP A 125 16.59 -24.67 -21.85
C ASP A 125 16.28 -24.33 -20.38
N LEU A 126 15.06 -23.89 -20.07
CA LEU A 126 14.56 -23.66 -18.70
C LEU A 126 14.28 -25.01 -18.00
N LYS A 127 15.32 -25.59 -17.40
CA LYS A 127 15.26 -26.91 -16.76
C LYS A 127 15.63 -26.86 -15.29
N SER A 128 15.08 -27.81 -14.53
CA SER A 128 15.53 -28.07 -13.17
C SER A 128 17.00 -28.51 -13.16
N THR A 129 17.83 -27.77 -12.42
CA THR A 129 19.24 -28.08 -12.13
C THR A 129 19.47 -28.50 -10.69
N ALA A 130 18.44 -28.42 -9.84
CA ALA A 130 18.45 -28.77 -8.42
C ALA A 130 18.17 -30.27 -8.20
N PRO A 131 19.18 -31.13 -7.93
CA PRO A 131 18.95 -32.57 -7.82
C PRO A 131 18.15 -32.90 -6.55
N GLY A 132 17.07 -33.67 -6.72
CA GLY A 132 16.20 -34.09 -5.61
C GLY A 132 15.17 -33.05 -5.18
N TRP A 133 15.21 -31.84 -5.74
CA TRP A 133 14.17 -30.84 -5.56
C TRP A 133 13.17 -30.92 -6.70
N SER A 134 11.90 -30.72 -6.39
CA SER A 134 10.86 -30.51 -7.40
C SER A 134 9.87 -29.48 -6.90
N VAL A 135 9.38 -28.65 -7.81
CA VAL A 135 8.34 -27.67 -7.53
C VAL A 135 7.17 -27.89 -8.48
N ALA A 136 5.96 -27.69 -7.99
CA ALA A 136 4.73 -27.79 -8.75
C ALA A 136 3.79 -26.66 -8.36
N SER A 137 3.02 -26.14 -9.32
CA SER A 137 1.84 -25.32 -9.01
C SER A 137 0.83 -26.16 -8.24
N ALA A 138 0.16 -25.53 -7.27
CA ALA A 138 -0.80 -26.15 -6.37
C ALA A 138 -2.13 -25.38 -6.28
N GLY A 139 -2.33 -24.38 -7.15
CA GLY A 139 -3.53 -23.56 -7.19
C GLY A 139 -3.61 -22.71 -8.44
N ASP A 140 -4.61 -21.84 -8.48
CA ASP A 140 -4.83 -20.87 -9.54
C ASP A 140 -3.88 -19.68 -9.37
N ILE A 141 -3.56 -19.01 -10.48
CA ILE A 141 -2.95 -17.69 -10.44
C ILE A 141 -3.97 -16.69 -9.88
N TYR A 142 -3.51 -15.71 -9.12
CA TYR A 142 -4.32 -14.58 -8.70
C TYR A 142 -3.56 -13.27 -8.90
N ALA A 143 -4.32 -12.22 -9.23
CA ALA A 143 -3.87 -10.84 -9.21
C ALA A 143 -3.93 -10.29 -7.78
N ARG A 144 -3.01 -9.39 -7.46
CA ARG A 144 -3.05 -8.56 -6.27
C ARG A 144 -2.82 -7.12 -6.68
N THR A 145 -3.86 -6.31 -6.61
CA THR A 145 -3.88 -4.89 -6.95
C THR A 145 -3.85 -4.06 -5.67
N ALA A 146 -2.77 -3.31 -5.44
CA ALA A 146 -2.64 -2.40 -4.31
C ALA A 146 -2.76 -0.95 -4.78
N ALA A 147 -3.80 -0.26 -4.33
CA ALA A 147 -4.04 1.17 -4.53
C ALA A 147 -3.74 1.94 -3.23
N LEU A 148 -2.48 1.86 -2.80
CA LEU A 148 -1.97 2.53 -1.60
C LEU A 148 -1.32 3.84 -2.03
N GLU A 149 -2.08 4.95 -1.94
CA GLU A 149 -1.61 6.30 -2.25
C GLU A 149 -0.82 6.42 -3.58
N GLY A 150 -1.54 6.47 -4.70
CA GLY A 150 -0.94 6.66 -6.02
C GLY A 150 -1.58 5.77 -7.09
N ASP A 151 -0.84 5.52 -8.16
CA ASP A 151 -1.27 4.61 -9.21
C ASP A 151 -1.35 3.18 -8.68
N PRO A 152 -2.44 2.44 -8.98
CA PRO A 152 -2.58 1.06 -8.53
C PRO A 152 -1.45 0.19 -9.09
N THR A 153 -0.86 -0.61 -8.22
CA THR A 153 0.20 -1.57 -8.58
C THR A 153 -0.35 -2.99 -8.56
N MET A 154 -0.19 -3.72 -9.65
CA MET A 154 -0.69 -5.10 -9.78
C MET A 154 0.48 -6.09 -9.62
N SER A 155 0.29 -7.19 -8.92
CA SER A 155 1.27 -8.26 -8.80
C SER A 155 0.59 -9.62 -8.92
N TRP A 156 1.37 -10.68 -9.07
CA TRP A 156 0.85 -12.02 -9.33
C TRP A 156 1.27 -12.98 -8.24
N GLY A 157 0.36 -13.86 -7.84
CA GLY A 157 0.64 -14.94 -6.90
C GLY A 157 0.13 -16.28 -7.39
N MET A 158 0.78 -17.36 -6.97
CA MET A 158 0.30 -18.73 -7.22
C MET A 158 0.74 -19.65 -6.08
N ALA A 159 -0.20 -20.39 -5.50
CA ALA A 159 0.13 -21.43 -4.53
C ALA A 159 0.99 -22.51 -5.18
N SER A 160 2.06 -22.89 -4.50
CA SER A 160 3.07 -23.80 -5.05
C SER A 160 3.54 -24.80 -3.99
N ARG A 161 3.72 -26.06 -4.39
CA ARG A 161 4.28 -27.11 -3.55
C ARG A 161 5.74 -27.32 -3.90
N LEU A 162 6.60 -27.19 -2.90
CA LEU A 162 8.01 -27.52 -3.01
C LEU A 162 8.27 -28.84 -2.27
N MET A 163 8.82 -29.82 -2.99
CA MET A 163 9.28 -31.07 -2.40
C MET A 163 10.80 -31.03 -2.27
N GLY A 164 11.26 -31.13 -1.03
CA GLY A 164 12.66 -30.91 -0.66
C GLY A 164 13.61 -32.01 -1.11
N GLY A 165 14.78 -31.58 -1.57
CA GLY A 165 16.01 -32.37 -1.62
C GLY A 165 16.95 -31.98 -0.48
N PRO A 166 18.18 -32.52 -0.42
CA PRO A 166 19.19 -32.05 0.53
C PRO A 166 19.54 -30.57 0.26
N GLY A 167 19.44 -29.72 1.29
CA GLY A 167 19.72 -28.28 1.17
C GLY A 167 18.75 -27.41 2.00
N THR A 168 18.70 -26.12 1.67
CA THR A 168 17.72 -25.15 2.20
C THR A 168 17.07 -24.36 1.07
N LEU A 169 15.87 -23.84 1.32
CA LEU A 169 15.27 -22.79 0.50
C LEU A 169 15.41 -21.49 1.29
N ASP A 170 16.22 -20.55 0.79
CA ASP A 170 16.51 -19.29 1.48
C ASP A 170 15.85 -18.10 0.76
N ALA A 171 14.84 -18.36 -0.08
CA ALA A 171 14.18 -17.36 -0.92
C ALA A 171 12.77 -17.81 -1.31
N SER A 172 11.88 -16.85 -1.55
CA SER A 172 10.56 -17.11 -2.13
C SER A 172 10.65 -17.71 -3.53
N LEU A 173 9.55 -18.29 -4.01
CA LEU A 173 9.47 -18.81 -5.37
C LEU A 173 9.13 -17.69 -6.35
N ALA A 174 9.67 -17.74 -7.57
CA ALA A 174 9.37 -16.80 -8.63
C ALA A 174 8.40 -17.41 -9.66
N LEU A 175 7.53 -16.59 -10.24
CA LEU A 175 6.77 -16.89 -11.44
C LEU A 175 7.58 -16.46 -12.66
N VAL A 176 7.95 -17.43 -13.50
CA VAL A 176 8.66 -17.20 -14.76
C VAL A 176 7.67 -17.36 -15.91
N TRP A 177 7.51 -16.29 -16.70
CA TRP A 177 6.56 -16.24 -17.80
C TRP A 177 7.26 -16.49 -19.12
N SER A 178 6.57 -17.19 -20.00
CA SER A 178 7.04 -17.46 -21.35
C SER A 178 5.93 -17.34 -22.37
N ARG A 179 6.27 -16.89 -23.58
CA ARG A 179 5.37 -16.73 -24.71
C ARG A 179 6.10 -17.13 -25.97
N ASP A 180 5.42 -17.83 -26.88
CA ASP A 180 6.00 -18.30 -28.14
C ASP A 180 7.31 -19.10 -27.97
N GLY A 181 7.42 -19.86 -26.87
CA GLY A 181 8.55 -20.74 -26.57
C GLY A 181 9.80 -20.04 -26.02
N VAL A 182 9.73 -18.75 -25.67
CA VAL A 182 10.83 -18.00 -25.04
C VAL A 182 10.40 -17.38 -23.71
N VAL A 183 11.36 -17.18 -22.79
CA VAL A 183 11.12 -16.51 -21.50
C VAL A 183 10.96 -15.01 -21.71
N VAL A 184 9.88 -14.44 -21.17
CA VAL A 184 9.51 -13.02 -21.32
C VAL A 184 9.41 -12.26 -19.99
N ASP A 185 9.48 -12.97 -18.87
CA ASP A 185 9.64 -12.41 -17.52
C ASP A 185 10.29 -13.45 -16.59
N LEU A 186 11.20 -13.02 -15.72
CA LEU A 186 11.88 -13.87 -14.74
C LEU A 186 11.35 -13.65 -13.30
N GLY A 187 10.39 -12.73 -13.12
CA GLY A 187 9.81 -12.40 -11.83
C GLY A 187 10.65 -11.40 -11.01
N PRO A 188 10.20 -11.06 -9.79
CA PRO A 188 10.87 -10.11 -8.91
C PRO A 188 12.13 -10.70 -8.26
N ASP A 189 12.95 -9.85 -7.62
CA ASP A 189 14.07 -10.31 -6.78
C ASP A 189 13.56 -11.00 -5.51
N VAL A 190 13.46 -12.32 -5.56
CA VAL A 190 12.99 -13.16 -4.45
C VAL A 190 14.01 -13.36 -3.32
N PHE A 191 15.24 -12.82 -3.45
CA PHE A 191 16.26 -12.86 -2.39
C PHE A 191 16.27 -11.59 -1.52
N GLY A 192 15.59 -10.52 -1.95
CA GLY A 192 15.54 -9.25 -1.24
C GLY A 192 14.52 -9.19 -0.09
N GLY A 193 13.51 -10.07 -0.12
CA GLY A 193 12.45 -10.14 0.90
C GLY A 193 12.81 -11.06 2.07
N SER A 194 12.26 -10.81 3.26
CA SER A 194 12.69 -11.48 4.49
C SER A 194 11.98 -12.78 4.85
N ASP A 195 10.85 -13.17 4.25
CA ASP A 195 10.14 -14.38 4.67
C ASP A 195 9.39 -15.08 3.53
N GLU A 196 9.27 -16.42 3.63
CA GLU A 196 8.38 -17.21 2.78
C GLU A 196 6.93 -16.75 2.97
N ARG A 197 6.32 -16.21 1.93
CA ARG A 197 4.91 -15.81 1.98
C ARG A 197 4.00 -17.02 1.80
N GLN A 198 2.93 -17.04 2.58
CA GLN A 198 1.84 -17.98 2.34
C GLN A 198 0.94 -17.43 1.23
N PRO A 199 0.46 -18.28 0.30
CA PRO A 199 -0.37 -17.84 -0.80
C PRO A 199 -1.75 -17.39 -0.32
N LEU A 200 -2.32 -16.38 -1.00
CA LEU A 200 -3.66 -15.85 -0.71
C LEU A 200 -4.76 -16.84 -1.06
N LEU A 201 -4.57 -17.60 -2.14
CA LEU A 201 -5.54 -18.58 -2.61
C LEU A 201 -4.96 -19.98 -2.49
N ARG A 202 -5.61 -20.85 -1.72
CA ARG A 202 -5.16 -22.23 -1.48
C ARG A 202 -6.28 -23.22 -1.72
N THR A 203 -5.98 -24.26 -2.48
CA THR A 203 -6.85 -25.44 -2.57
C THR A 203 -6.43 -26.51 -1.54
N ASP A 204 -5.15 -26.52 -1.15
CA ASP A 204 -4.57 -27.49 -0.21
C ASP A 204 -3.89 -26.77 0.98
N PRO A 205 -4.33 -27.02 2.22
CA PRO A 205 -3.82 -26.35 3.42
C PRO A 205 -2.44 -26.84 3.89
N ASP A 206 -1.86 -27.88 3.29
CA ASP A 206 -0.58 -28.43 3.73
C ASP A 206 0.59 -28.19 2.75
N GLY A 207 1.61 -27.48 3.24
CA GLY A 207 2.94 -27.41 2.63
C GLY A 207 3.03 -26.62 1.32
N THR A 208 2.19 -25.60 1.15
CA THR A 208 2.26 -24.70 -0.01
C THR A 208 2.86 -23.34 0.39
N VAL A 209 3.69 -22.79 -0.49
CA VAL A 209 4.26 -21.44 -0.41
C VAL A 209 3.83 -20.63 -1.63
N GLU A 210 3.87 -19.31 -1.52
CA GLU A 210 3.54 -18.41 -2.64
C GLU A 210 4.70 -18.33 -3.63
N ALA A 211 4.39 -18.49 -4.91
CA ALA A 211 5.25 -18.04 -6.00
C ALA A 211 4.80 -16.67 -6.48
N GLN A 212 5.76 -15.75 -6.69
CA GLN A 212 5.52 -14.32 -6.88
C GLN A 212 5.88 -13.86 -8.28
N GLY A 213 5.05 -13.00 -8.86
CA GLY A 213 5.29 -12.25 -10.09
C GLY A 213 5.09 -10.74 -9.87
N GLY A 214 5.83 -9.91 -10.61
CA GLY A 214 5.75 -8.46 -10.50
C GLY A 214 4.75 -7.81 -11.46
N ALA A 215 4.44 -6.53 -11.24
CA ALA A 215 3.63 -5.69 -12.14
C ALA A 215 4.26 -5.52 -13.52
N ALA A 216 5.58 -5.32 -13.50
CA ALA A 216 6.39 -5.08 -14.66
C ALA A 216 7.31 -6.27 -14.90
N THR A 217 7.55 -6.58 -16.17
CA THR A 217 8.49 -7.63 -16.54
C THR A 217 9.92 -7.24 -16.17
N SER A 218 10.65 -8.19 -15.60
CA SER A 218 12.09 -8.06 -15.38
C SER A 218 12.90 -8.06 -16.69
N CYS A 219 12.26 -8.32 -17.83
CA CYS A 219 12.91 -8.48 -19.13
C CYS A 219 12.79 -7.29 -20.08
N ALA A 220 12.15 -6.21 -19.64
CA ALA A 220 12.13 -4.94 -20.35
C ALA A 220 12.40 -3.77 -19.36
N PRO A 221 13.62 -3.70 -18.78
CA PRO A 221 13.98 -2.61 -17.87
C PRO A 221 13.98 -1.27 -18.61
N THR A 222 13.45 -0.24 -17.98
CA THR A 222 13.51 1.14 -18.48
C THR A 222 14.87 1.77 -18.19
N GLU A 223 15.51 1.35 -17.10
CA GLU A 223 16.89 1.70 -16.75
C GLU A 223 17.74 0.47 -16.45
N THR A 224 18.98 0.47 -16.93
CA THR A 224 19.96 -0.60 -16.69
C THR A 224 21.00 -0.16 -15.67
N GLY A 225 21.30 -0.99 -14.67
CA GLY A 225 22.19 -0.62 -13.58
C GLY A 225 22.29 -1.69 -12.49
N THR A 226 22.79 -1.31 -11.32
CA THR A 226 22.79 -2.17 -10.12
C THR A 226 21.39 -2.36 -9.55
N ASP A 227 20.51 -1.38 -9.78
CA ASP A 227 19.14 -1.33 -9.31
C ASP A 227 18.27 -1.00 -10.53
N PRO A 228 18.04 -1.97 -11.43
CA PRO A 228 17.25 -1.75 -12.65
C PRO A 228 15.81 -1.35 -12.30
N VAL A 229 15.26 -0.45 -13.10
CA VAL A 229 13.87 0.00 -12.98
C VAL A 229 13.03 -0.78 -14.00
N PHE A 230 11.91 -1.33 -13.54
CA PHE A 230 10.99 -2.12 -14.35
C PHE A 230 9.62 -1.46 -14.29
N GLU A 231 9.15 -0.95 -15.42
CA GLU A 231 7.86 -0.24 -15.53
C GLU A 231 6.98 -0.82 -16.64
N THR A 232 7.51 -1.74 -17.46
CA THR A 232 6.79 -2.28 -18.61
C THR A 232 5.93 -3.48 -18.18
N PRO A 233 4.58 -3.41 -18.21
CA PRO A 233 3.74 -4.57 -17.93
C PRO A 233 3.87 -5.62 -19.05
N LEU A 234 3.49 -6.87 -18.73
CA LEU A 234 3.30 -7.88 -19.76
C LEU A 234 2.08 -7.52 -20.63
N PRO A 235 2.16 -7.63 -21.97
CA PRO A 235 1.01 -7.36 -22.83
C PRO A 235 -0.06 -8.45 -22.70
N GLU A 236 -1.28 -8.17 -23.13
CA GLU A 236 -2.34 -9.18 -23.23
C GLU A 236 -1.92 -10.38 -24.11
N GLY A 237 -2.45 -11.56 -23.78
CA GLY A 237 -2.31 -12.78 -24.54
C GLY A 237 -2.06 -14.03 -23.69
N ASP A 238 -1.76 -15.12 -24.39
CA ASP A 238 -1.51 -16.43 -23.76
C ASP A 238 -0.04 -16.62 -23.38
N TYR A 239 0.18 -17.14 -22.18
CA TYR A 239 1.47 -17.41 -21.59
C TYR A 239 1.55 -18.84 -21.05
N GLU A 240 2.77 -19.35 -20.97
CA GLU A 240 3.12 -20.48 -20.11
C GLU A 240 3.87 -19.94 -18.90
N VAL A 241 3.29 -20.12 -17.71
CA VAL A 241 3.87 -19.72 -16.43
C VAL A 241 4.47 -20.93 -15.73
N ARG A 242 5.69 -20.79 -15.22
CA ARG A 242 6.38 -21.82 -14.43
C ARG A 242 6.74 -21.25 -13.07
N VAL A 243 6.61 -22.09 -12.06
CA VAL A 243 7.13 -21.80 -10.73
C VAL A 243 8.60 -22.20 -10.71
N VAL A 244 9.45 -21.28 -10.26
CA VAL A 244 10.89 -21.51 -10.12
C VAL A 244 11.31 -21.26 -8.68
N GLY A 245 11.92 -22.26 -8.06
CA GLY A 245 12.55 -22.17 -6.74
C GLY A 245 14.07 -22.21 -6.85
N PHE A 246 14.75 -21.57 -5.91
CA PHE A 246 16.22 -21.43 -5.93
C PHE A 246 16.90 -22.07 -4.70
N PRO A 247 16.76 -23.39 -4.50
CA PRO A 247 17.36 -24.04 -3.33
C PRO A 247 18.89 -23.98 -3.35
N GLN A 248 19.46 -23.86 -2.17
CA GLN A 248 20.89 -24.02 -1.93
C GLN A 248 21.19 -25.49 -1.62
N VAL A 249 21.92 -26.18 -2.51
CA VAL A 249 22.32 -27.56 -2.27
C VAL A 249 23.44 -27.62 -1.23
N ALA A 250 23.74 -28.83 -0.70
CA ALA A 250 24.71 -29.04 0.38
C ALA A 250 26.12 -28.44 0.15
N SER A 251 26.51 -28.14 -1.08
CA SER A 251 27.78 -27.45 -1.40
C SER A 251 27.74 -25.93 -1.19
N GLY A 252 26.59 -25.36 -0.83
CA GLY A 252 26.36 -23.91 -0.81
C GLY A 252 26.08 -23.32 -2.19
N GLN A 253 26.11 -24.13 -3.25
CA GLN A 253 25.77 -23.68 -4.61
C GLN A 253 24.25 -23.54 -4.74
N ARG A 254 23.79 -22.43 -5.32
CA ARG A 254 22.39 -22.25 -5.69
C ARG A 254 22.09 -23.00 -6.99
N THR A 255 20.90 -23.57 -7.04
CA THR A 255 20.39 -24.33 -8.19
C THR A 255 18.95 -23.93 -8.44
N ALA A 256 18.37 -24.33 -9.57
CA ALA A 256 16.97 -24.02 -9.91
C ALA A 256 16.12 -25.30 -9.91
N ALA A 257 14.96 -25.25 -9.26
CA ALA A 257 13.87 -26.22 -9.42
C ALA A 257 12.78 -25.54 -10.25
N VAL A 258 12.34 -26.16 -11.34
CA VAL A 258 11.41 -25.60 -12.32
C VAL A 258 10.20 -26.53 -12.45
N SER A 259 8.98 -25.97 -12.33
CA SER A 259 7.74 -26.72 -12.48
C SER A 259 7.42 -27.08 -13.93
N GLN A 260 6.37 -27.90 -14.11
CA GLN A 260 5.67 -27.95 -15.39
C GLN A 260 4.97 -26.60 -15.67
N PRO A 261 4.78 -26.21 -16.95
CA PRO A 261 4.04 -24.99 -17.28
C PRO A 261 2.57 -25.10 -16.89
N VAL A 262 2.02 -23.97 -16.49
CA VAL A 262 0.58 -23.69 -16.40
C VAL A 262 0.26 -22.66 -17.48
N THR A 263 -0.73 -22.92 -18.32
CA THR A 263 -1.21 -21.91 -19.27
C THR A 263 -1.87 -20.78 -18.48
N VAL A 264 -1.60 -19.53 -18.83
CA VAL A 264 -2.23 -18.35 -18.23
C VAL A 264 -2.62 -17.40 -19.35
N HIS A 265 -3.84 -16.88 -19.34
CA HIS A 265 -4.27 -15.80 -20.22
C HIS A 265 -4.14 -14.48 -19.47
N ILE A 266 -3.63 -13.43 -20.12
CA ILE A 266 -3.73 -12.06 -19.60
C ILE A 266 -4.64 -11.26 -20.53
N ASP A 267 -5.66 -10.60 -19.98
CA ASP A 267 -6.47 -9.61 -20.66
C ASP A 267 -6.66 -8.34 -19.82
N THR A 268 -7.69 -7.53 -20.09
CA THR A 268 -7.97 -6.29 -19.36
C THR A 268 -8.38 -6.52 -17.92
N ASP A 269 -8.89 -7.70 -17.60
CA ASP A 269 -9.41 -8.07 -16.28
C ASP A 269 -8.34 -8.78 -15.44
N GLY A 270 -7.14 -8.98 -16.00
CA GLY A 270 -5.98 -9.50 -15.29
C GLY A 270 -5.49 -10.85 -15.82
N ALA A 271 -4.99 -11.71 -14.93
CA ALA A 271 -4.43 -13.01 -15.29
C ALA A 271 -5.38 -14.14 -14.90
N HIS A 272 -5.59 -15.08 -15.82
CA HIS A 272 -6.54 -16.16 -15.67
C HIS A 272 -5.88 -17.52 -15.80
N SER A 273 -6.26 -18.47 -14.94
CA SER A 273 -5.83 -19.87 -15.03
C SER A 273 -6.89 -20.73 -15.72
N PRO A 274 -6.52 -21.78 -16.48
CA PRO A 274 -7.52 -22.66 -17.08
C PRO A 274 -8.25 -23.48 -16.02
N GLY A 275 -9.57 -23.61 -16.17
CA GLY A 275 -10.36 -24.60 -15.44
C GLY A 275 -11.82 -24.25 -15.24
N THR A 276 -12.68 -25.27 -15.32
CA THR A 276 -14.13 -25.22 -15.07
C THR A 276 -14.51 -25.91 -13.77
N ARG A 277 -13.71 -25.72 -12.71
CA ARG A 277 -13.86 -26.44 -11.43
C ARG A 277 -15.07 -26.00 -10.61
N GLY A 278 -15.74 -24.94 -11.02
CA GLY A 278 -16.77 -24.28 -10.25
C GLY A 278 -18.21 -24.75 -10.49
N GLY A 279 -18.59 -24.95 -11.74
CA GLY A 279 -19.99 -25.08 -12.13
C GLY A 279 -20.65 -23.72 -12.40
N GLU A 280 -21.98 -23.70 -12.53
CA GLU A 280 -22.76 -22.47 -12.72
C GLU A 280 -22.90 -21.72 -11.39
N SER A 281 -23.04 -20.40 -11.47
CA SER A 281 -23.27 -19.51 -10.33
C SER A 281 -24.31 -18.45 -10.69
N THR A 282 -25.12 -18.07 -9.72
CA THR A 282 -26.12 -17.01 -9.76
C THR A 282 -25.70 -15.74 -9.02
N ILE A 283 -24.67 -15.80 -8.16
CA ILE A 283 -24.17 -14.61 -7.45
C ILE A 283 -23.40 -13.68 -8.40
N GLU A 284 -23.55 -12.37 -8.22
CA GLU A 284 -22.78 -11.34 -8.92
C GLU A 284 -21.81 -10.66 -7.94
N PHE A 285 -20.73 -10.08 -8.45
CA PHE A 285 -19.83 -9.29 -7.62
C PHE A 285 -20.48 -7.92 -7.35
N PRO A 286 -20.70 -7.53 -6.08
CA PRO A 286 -21.27 -6.22 -5.77
C PRO A 286 -20.29 -5.11 -6.16
N GLU A 287 -20.74 -3.86 -6.25
CA GLU A 287 -19.78 -2.75 -6.34
C GLU A 287 -18.92 -2.69 -5.05
N PRO A 288 -17.66 -2.24 -5.11
CA PRO A 288 -16.84 -2.03 -3.92
C PRO A 288 -17.54 -1.09 -2.93
N ALA A 289 -17.65 -1.50 -1.67
CA ALA A 289 -18.27 -0.67 -0.64
C ALA A 289 -17.42 0.57 -0.34
N GLU A 290 -18.05 1.64 0.12
CA GLU A 290 -17.33 2.79 0.66
C GLU A 290 -16.57 2.39 1.93
N GLY A 291 -15.32 2.86 2.04
CA GLY A 291 -14.42 2.46 3.11
C GLY A 291 -13.88 1.02 3.01
N GLU A 292 -14.20 0.27 1.94
CA GLU A 292 -13.65 -1.06 1.70
C GLU A 292 -12.11 -1.03 1.69
N VAL A 293 -11.51 -1.86 2.54
CA VAL A 293 -10.06 -1.93 2.72
C VAL A 293 -9.44 -2.93 1.79
N SER A 294 -10.12 -4.05 1.63
CA SER A 294 -9.56 -5.21 0.98
C SER A 294 -10.67 -6.12 0.50
N ARG A 295 -10.50 -6.62 -0.72
CA ARG A 295 -11.50 -7.44 -1.37
C ARG A 295 -10.83 -8.56 -2.14
N PHE A 296 -11.36 -9.77 -1.99
CA PHE A 296 -10.94 -10.93 -2.75
C PHE A 296 -12.12 -11.42 -3.59
N GLU A 297 -11.93 -11.56 -4.89
CA GLU A 297 -12.90 -12.12 -5.83
C GLU A 297 -12.34 -13.39 -6.46
N LEU A 298 -13.19 -14.41 -6.59
CA LEU A 298 -12.88 -15.67 -7.24
C LEU A 298 -14.02 -16.04 -8.18
N ASP A 299 -13.74 -16.19 -9.46
CA ASP A 299 -14.67 -16.67 -10.48
C ASP A 299 -14.12 -17.93 -11.16
N ARG A 300 -14.84 -19.04 -11.05
CA ARG A 300 -14.55 -20.34 -11.67
C ARG A 300 -15.71 -20.82 -12.57
N THR A 301 -16.60 -19.91 -12.96
CA THR A 301 -17.80 -20.20 -13.76
C THR A 301 -17.49 -20.33 -15.25
N THR A 302 -16.36 -19.77 -15.70
CA THR A 302 -15.93 -19.82 -17.11
C THR A 302 -14.84 -20.87 -17.32
N ASP A 303 -14.34 -21.02 -18.56
CA ASP A 303 -13.16 -21.84 -18.86
C ASP A 303 -11.85 -21.25 -18.28
N TRP A 304 -11.89 -19.98 -17.88
CA TRP A 304 -10.82 -19.20 -17.31
C TRP A 304 -11.18 -18.77 -15.88
N VAL A 305 -10.41 -19.26 -14.93
CA VAL A 305 -10.51 -18.90 -13.52
C VAL A 305 -9.88 -17.54 -13.32
N THR A 306 -10.66 -16.59 -12.79
CA THR A 306 -10.19 -15.29 -12.35
C THR A 306 -10.11 -15.29 -10.83
N ALA A 307 -9.00 -14.78 -10.29
CA ALA A 307 -8.87 -14.53 -8.86
C ALA A 307 -8.14 -13.22 -8.66
N GLU A 308 -8.74 -12.29 -7.91
CA GLU A 308 -8.19 -10.96 -7.69
C GLU A 308 -8.30 -10.58 -6.22
N MET A 309 -7.23 -9.97 -5.71
CA MET A 309 -7.20 -9.27 -4.43
C MET A 309 -7.00 -7.78 -4.70
N THR A 310 -7.94 -6.93 -4.30
CA THR A 310 -7.77 -5.47 -4.33
C THR A 310 -7.51 -4.96 -2.90
N GLN A 311 -6.58 -4.02 -2.76
CA GLN A 311 -6.22 -3.38 -1.48
C GLN A 311 -6.29 -1.87 -1.61
N ARG A 312 -6.81 -1.21 -0.57
CA ARG A 312 -6.91 0.24 -0.43
C ARG A 312 -6.35 0.68 0.92
N THR A 313 -6.06 1.97 1.04
CA THR A 313 -5.65 2.58 2.32
C THR A 313 -6.80 2.54 3.32
N TYR A 314 -6.50 2.42 4.61
CA TYR A 314 -7.49 2.23 5.66
C TYR A 314 -7.19 3.03 6.95
N PRO A 315 -8.21 3.66 7.58
CA PRO A 315 -8.10 4.22 8.93
C PRO A 315 -8.18 3.14 10.04
N TYR A 316 -7.13 3.02 10.87
CA TYR A 316 -6.92 1.89 11.80
C TYR A 316 -7.78 1.83 13.07
N ASP A 317 -8.60 2.84 13.32
CA ASP A 317 -9.39 3.00 14.55
C ASP A 317 -10.82 2.49 14.43
N THR A 318 -11.23 2.07 13.23
CA THR A 318 -12.59 1.63 12.96
C THR A 318 -12.77 0.15 13.26
N ALA A 319 -13.91 -0.24 13.85
CA ALA A 319 -14.24 -1.65 13.97
C ALA A 319 -14.52 -2.22 12.58
N MET A 320 -13.96 -3.38 12.26
CA MET A 320 -14.11 -3.99 10.94
C MET A 320 -15.02 -5.21 10.97
N ARG A 321 -15.59 -5.51 9.80
CA ARG A 321 -16.30 -6.75 9.52
C ARG A 321 -15.76 -7.37 8.23
N VAL A 322 -15.81 -8.69 8.20
CA VAL A 322 -15.69 -9.46 6.97
C VAL A 322 -17.10 -9.74 6.47
N ILE A 323 -17.39 -9.40 5.23
CA ILE A 323 -18.63 -9.74 4.53
C ILE A 323 -18.28 -10.48 3.24
N GLY A 324 -19.18 -11.30 2.74
CA GLY A 324 -18.96 -11.99 1.48
C GLY A 324 -20.06 -12.96 1.14
N GLN A 325 -19.88 -13.60 -0.01
CA GLN A 325 -20.81 -14.58 -0.54
C GLN A 325 -20.01 -15.67 -1.24
N CYS A 326 -20.41 -16.92 -1.06
CA CYS A 326 -19.83 -18.04 -1.78
C CYS A 326 -20.98 -18.86 -2.38
N GLU A 327 -20.78 -19.37 -3.59
CA GLU A 327 -21.69 -20.31 -4.22
C GLU A 327 -20.89 -21.45 -4.85
N GLY A 328 -21.35 -22.68 -4.64
CA GLY A 328 -20.72 -23.85 -5.22
C GLY A 328 -21.66 -25.04 -5.35
N SER A 329 -21.13 -26.14 -5.90
CA SER A 329 -21.88 -27.38 -6.08
C SER A 329 -22.29 -28.08 -4.79
N ASP A 330 -21.65 -27.74 -3.66
CA ASP A 330 -21.99 -28.21 -2.32
C ASP A 330 -22.34 -27.00 -1.43
N PRO A 331 -23.63 -26.74 -1.15
CA PRO A 331 -24.05 -25.58 -0.35
C PRO A 331 -23.62 -25.69 1.12
N GLU A 332 -23.29 -26.89 1.61
CA GLU A 332 -22.79 -27.08 2.98
C GLU A 332 -21.27 -26.85 3.08
N ALA A 333 -20.60 -26.62 1.94
CA ALA A 333 -19.18 -26.27 1.94
C ALA A 333 -18.98 -24.91 2.60
N VAL A 334 -17.87 -24.77 3.30
CA VAL A 334 -17.52 -23.55 4.03
C VAL A 334 -16.22 -23.00 3.47
N LEU A 335 -16.25 -21.72 3.09
CA LEU A 335 -15.07 -20.96 2.71
C LEU A 335 -14.42 -20.37 3.97
N SER A 336 -13.21 -20.83 4.28
CA SER A 336 -12.42 -20.26 5.38
C SER A 336 -11.73 -18.98 4.96
N ILE A 337 -11.69 -17.99 5.85
CA ILE A 337 -11.12 -16.66 5.59
C ILE A 337 -10.16 -16.28 6.71
N GLU A 338 -8.99 -15.77 6.36
CA GLU A 338 -8.00 -15.22 7.27
C GLU A 338 -7.65 -13.79 6.84
N LEU A 339 -7.67 -12.86 7.79
CA LEU A 339 -7.14 -11.51 7.60
C LEU A 339 -5.68 -11.51 8.01
N VAL A 340 -4.76 -11.15 7.12
CA VAL A 340 -3.32 -11.32 7.38
C VAL A 340 -2.51 -10.08 7.06
N LEU A 341 -1.44 -9.83 7.83
CA LEU A 341 -0.45 -8.80 7.51
C LEU A 341 0.52 -9.35 6.45
N PRO A 342 0.59 -8.77 5.23
CA PRO A 342 1.44 -9.25 4.14
C PRO A 342 2.93 -9.40 4.50
N SER A 343 3.46 -8.50 5.33
CA SER A 343 4.87 -8.38 5.70
C SER A 343 5.33 -9.50 6.64
N THR A 344 4.45 -9.96 7.52
CA THR A 344 4.77 -10.94 8.57
C THR A 344 4.03 -12.26 8.42
N GLY A 345 2.99 -12.30 7.57
CA GLY A 345 2.04 -13.41 7.48
C GLY A 345 1.19 -13.60 8.74
N LYS A 346 1.23 -12.66 9.70
CA LYS A 346 0.48 -12.74 10.95
C LYS A 346 -1.02 -12.67 10.68
N VAL A 347 -1.77 -13.65 11.19
CA VAL A 347 -3.24 -13.65 11.15
C VAL A 347 -3.77 -12.68 12.19
N LEU A 348 -4.52 -11.68 11.73
CA LEU A 348 -5.19 -10.65 12.54
C LEU A 348 -6.59 -11.11 12.99
N GLY A 349 -7.29 -11.84 12.13
CA GLY A 349 -8.64 -12.33 12.37
C GLY A 349 -8.99 -13.48 11.45
N THR A 350 -10.04 -14.21 11.79
CA THR A 350 -10.54 -15.35 11.00
C THR A 350 -12.05 -15.28 10.89
N SER A 351 -12.59 -15.63 9.73
CA SER A 351 -14.03 -15.71 9.47
C SER A 351 -14.33 -16.94 8.59
N GLN A 352 -15.61 -17.20 8.34
CA GLN A 352 -16.06 -18.25 7.45
C GLN A 352 -17.41 -17.90 6.83
N ILE A 353 -17.64 -18.34 5.59
CA ILE A 353 -18.89 -18.10 4.84
C ILE A 353 -19.35 -19.43 4.23
N SER A 354 -20.66 -19.72 4.28
CA SER A 354 -21.25 -20.88 3.60
C SER A 354 -21.28 -20.67 2.09
N CYS A 355 -21.17 -21.75 1.32
CA CYS A 355 -21.21 -21.70 -0.14
C CYS A 355 -22.61 -22.00 -0.70
N ASP A 356 -23.65 -21.57 0.02
CA ASP A 356 -25.07 -21.74 -0.32
C ASP A 356 -25.65 -20.60 -1.18
N GLY A 357 -24.82 -19.61 -1.51
CA GLY A 357 -25.21 -18.46 -2.32
C GLY A 357 -25.85 -17.33 -1.52
N ASP A 358 -25.96 -17.44 -0.19
CA ASP A 358 -26.43 -16.34 0.66
C ASP A 358 -25.24 -15.49 1.14
N GLU A 359 -25.46 -14.18 1.27
CA GLU A 359 -24.46 -13.26 1.84
C GLU A 359 -24.32 -13.50 3.35
N ALA A 360 -23.08 -13.53 3.83
CA ALA A 360 -22.77 -13.69 5.24
C ALA A 360 -21.60 -12.80 5.65
N GLY A 361 -21.53 -12.49 6.94
CA GLY A 361 -20.42 -11.71 7.49
C GLY A 361 -20.22 -11.91 8.98
N SER A 362 -19.12 -11.39 9.50
CA SER A 362 -18.77 -11.40 10.92
C SER A 362 -17.90 -10.20 11.25
N GLU A 363 -18.21 -9.52 12.36
CA GLU A 363 -17.33 -8.50 12.92
C GLU A 363 -16.01 -9.15 13.37
N VAL A 364 -14.90 -8.50 13.03
CA VAL A 364 -13.55 -8.88 13.45
C VAL A 364 -12.96 -7.89 14.46
N GLY A 365 -13.66 -6.78 14.72
CA GLY A 365 -13.27 -5.73 15.65
C GLY A 365 -12.20 -4.80 15.07
N VAL A 366 -11.55 -4.03 15.94
CA VAL A 366 -10.45 -3.14 15.57
C VAL A 366 -9.21 -3.99 15.28
N LEU A 367 -8.62 -3.80 14.10
CA LEU A 367 -7.41 -4.53 13.72
C LEU A 367 -6.19 -3.94 14.42
N PRO A 368 -5.28 -4.76 14.98
CA PRO A 368 -4.15 -4.26 15.75
C PRO A 368 -3.19 -3.47 14.84
N TYR A 369 -2.78 -2.29 15.31
CA TYR A 369 -1.84 -1.41 14.62
C TYR A 369 -0.48 -2.10 14.38
N PRO A 370 0.03 -2.16 13.14
CA PRO A 370 1.39 -2.60 12.88
C PRO A 370 2.37 -1.56 13.43
N GLU A 371 3.36 -1.97 14.22
CA GLU A 371 4.41 -1.06 14.72
C GLU A 371 5.19 -0.35 13.58
N SER A 372 5.10 -0.88 12.35
CA SER A 372 5.78 -0.38 11.16
C SER A 372 5.01 0.68 10.35
N GLY A 373 3.82 1.10 10.80
CA GLY A 373 3.01 2.11 10.10
C GLY A 373 1.99 1.50 9.14
N TRP A 374 1.73 2.20 8.03
CA TRP A 374 0.64 1.87 7.11
C TRP A 374 0.90 0.57 6.34
N GLU A 375 0.14 -0.48 6.67
CA GLU A 375 0.22 -1.76 5.97
C GLU A 375 -1.20 -2.23 5.62
N ALA A 376 -1.40 -2.57 4.34
CA ALA A 376 -2.65 -3.15 3.87
C ALA A 376 -2.89 -4.51 4.52
N VAL A 377 -4.15 -4.89 4.67
CA VAL A 377 -4.54 -6.22 5.15
C VAL A 377 -4.79 -7.11 3.94
N ASP A 378 -4.30 -8.35 3.95
CA ASP A 378 -4.62 -9.34 2.93
C ASP A 378 -5.84 -10.15 3.38
N VAL A 379 -6.78 -10.41 2.48
CA VAL A 379 -7.82 -11.44 2.63
C VAL A 379 -7.25 -12.73 2.04
N ARG A 380 -6.96 -13.69 2.91
CA ARG A 380 -6.45 -15.01 2.54
C ARG A 380 -7.56 -16.05 2.63
N LEU A 381 -7.67 -16.88 1.60
CA LEU A 381 -8.54 -18.05 1.51
C LEU A 381 -7.69 -19.32 1.68
N PRO A 382 -7.40 -19.75 2.93
CA PRO A 382 -6.46 -20.84 3.21
C PRO A 382 -6.92 -22.22 2.75
N SER A 383 -8.22 -22.39 2.44
CA SER A 383 -8.77 -23.59 1.83
C SER A 383 -10.06 -23.23 1.09
N VAL A 384 -10.00 -23.28 -0.24
CA VAL A 384 -11.17 -23.15 -1.13
C VAL A 384 -11.62 -24.55 -1.53
N PRO A 385 -12.83 -24.99 -1.13
CA PRO A 385 -13.36 -26.29 -1.51
C PRO A 385 -13.39 -26.48 -3.04
N ASP A 386 -13.15 -27.72 -3.47
CA ASP A 386 -13.43 -28.11 -4.85
C ASP A 386 -14.94 -27.95 -5.11
N GLY A 387 -15.30 -27.34 -6.24
CA GLY A 387 -16.70 -27.08 -6.59
C GLY A 387 -17.24 -25.70 -6.18
N VAL A 388 -16.43 -24.82 -5.56
CA VAL A 388 -16.78 -23.39 -5.44
C VAL A 388 -16.78 -22.77 -6.85
N ALA A 389 -17.93 -22.25 -7.24
CA ALA A 389 -18.18 -21.64 -8.54
C ALA A 389 -17.76 -20.17 -8.57
N ARG A 390 -18.21 -19.42 -7.57
CA ARG A 390 -17.88 -18.01 -7.41
C ARG A 390 -17.84 -17.69 -5.94
N ALA A 391 -16.95 -16.80 -5.54
CA ALA A 391 -16.91 -16.27 -4.19
C ALA A 391 -16.35 -14.85 -4.21
N TRP A 392 -16.85 -14.01 -3.32
CA TRP A 392 -16.21 -12.74 -3.00
C TRP A 392 -16.21 -12.54 -1.48
N VAL A 393 -15.17 -11.87 -1.00
CA VAL A 393 -14.97 -11.54 0.41
C VAL A 393 -14.44 -10.13 0.49
N SER A 394 -15.10 -9.29 1.28
CA SER A 394 -14.70 -7.92 1.53
C SER A 394 -14.42 -7.69 3.01
N LEU A 395 -13.40 -6.89 3.29
CA LEU A 395 -13.08 -6.34 4.60
C LEU A 395 -13.49 -4.88 4.62
N GLU A 396 -14.53 -4.58 5.37
CA GLU A 396 -15.21 -3.29 5.40
C GLU A 396 -15.39 -2.79 6.83
N PRO A 397 -15.61 -1.47 7.02
CA PRO A 397 -16.10 -0.92 8.27
C PRO A 397 -17.36 -1.65 8.76
N ALA A 398 -17.36 -2.03 10.05
CA ALA A 398 -18.46 -2.77 10.67
C ALA A 398 -19.77 -1.98 10.63
N THR A 399 -19.65 -0.70 10.97
CA THR A 399 -20.64 0.32 10.64
C THR A 399 -20.35 0.74 9.21
N PRO A 400 -21.25 0.48 8.24
CA PRO A 400 -21.06 0.97 6.88
C PRO A 400 -20.74 2.46 6.94
N VAL A 401 -19.74 2.87 6.18
CA VAL A 401 -19.63 4.28 5.76
C VAL A 401 -20.75 4.43 4.73
N GLY A 402 -21.96 4.49 5.25
CA GLY A 402 -23.17 4.47 4.47
C GLY A 402 -23.75 5.87 4.47
N GLU A 403 -24.36 6.17 3.35
CA GLU A 403 -25.46 7.10 3.05
C GLU A 403 -26.59 7.16 4.11
N ASP A 404 -26.31 6.98 5.40
CA ASP A 404 -27.07 7.70 6.40
C ASP A 404 -26.90 9.15 5.97
N THR A 405 -28.02 9.78 5.63
CA THR A 405 -28.17 11.21 5.78
C THR A 405 -27.92 11.51 7.26
N GLY A 406 -26.66 11.39 7.70
CA GLY A 406 -26.13 12.16 8.81
C GLY A 406 -26.68 13.56 8.61
N PRO A 407 -27.19 14.19 9.67
CA PRO A 407 -27.90 15.45 9.54
C PRO A 407 -27.09 16.38 8.64
N ASP A 408 -27.70 16.81 7.52
CA ASP A 408 -27.03 17.63 6.50
C ASP A 408 -26.19 18.70 7.21
N CYS A 409 -24.89 18.66 6.99
CA CYS A 409 -23.96 19.68 7.45
C CYS A 409 -23.47 20.48 6.25
N SER A 410 -22.75 21.57 6.50
CA SER A 410 -22.22 22.43 5.43
C SER A 410 -21.28 21.71 4.45
N ALA A 411 -20.74 20.54 4.81
CA ALA A 411 -19.82 19.77 3.97
C ALA A 411 -20.50 18.77 3.02
N THR A 412 -21.81 18.49 3.14
CA THR A 412 -22.50 17.43 2.37
C THR A 412 -22.39 17.59 0.84
N ASP A 413 -22.29 18.82 0.34
CA ASP A 413 -22.11 19.13 -1.10
C ASP A 413 -20.70 19.67 -1.43
N PHE A 414 -19.76 19.57 -0.50
CA PHE A 414 -18.40 20.04 -0.69
C PHE A 414 -17.54 18.94 -1.32
N ASP A 415 -17.01 19.18 -2.51
CA ASP A 415 -16.09 18.25 -3.20
C ASP A 415 -14.65 18.80 -3.07
N PRO A 416 -13.82 18.26 -2.16
CA PRO A 416 -12.50 18.79 -1.89
C PRO A 416 -11.57 18.57 -3.09
N PRO A 417 -10.78 19.57 -3.50
CA PRO A 417 -9.87 19.44 -4.64
C PRO A 417 -8.67 18.51 -4.38
N PHE A 418 -8.42 18.12 -3.13
CA PHE A 418 -7.28 17.28 -2.73
C PHE A 418 -7.63 16.24 -1.66
N VAL A 419 -6.86 15.15 -1.68
CA VAL A 419 -6.96 13.98 -0.79
C VAL A 419 -6.60 14.35 0.67
N PRO A 420 -7.28 13.78 1.69
CA PRO A 420 -6.93 13.95 3.11
C PRO A 420 -5.44 13.66 3.38
N GLY A 421 -4.78 14.46 4.24
CA GLY A 421 -3.41 14.16 4.72
C GLY A 421 -2.25 14.98 4.13
N ASN A 422 -2.50 16.06 3.38
CA ASN A 422 -1.47 16.91 2.75
C ASN A 422 -0.73 17.85 3.74
N SER A 423 -0.21 17.31 4.84
CA SER A 423 0.65 18.05 5.77
C SER A 423 2.13 17.85 5.44
N PRO A 424 2.98 18.89 5.61
CA PRO A 424 4.44 18.73 5.50
C PRO A 424 5.05 17.84 6.62
N ARG A 425 4.24 17.38 7.59
CA ARG A 425 4.67 16.62 8.77
C ARG A 425 3.74 15.45 9.03
N GLU A 426 4.33 14.26 9.16
CA GLU A 426 3.62 12.98 9.36
C GLU A 426 2.64 13.02 10.54
N GLY A 427 3.05 13.56 11.69
CA GLY A 427 2.16 13.68 12.86
C GLY A 427 0.91 14.51 12.59
N ALA A 428 1.07 15.65 11.91
CA ALA A 428 -0.06 16.51 11.58
C ALA A 428 -0.90 15.99 10.39
N ALA A 429 -0.32 15.16 9.50
CA ALA A 429 -1.02 14.57 8.36
C ALA A 429 -2.11 13.59 8.80
N ALA A 430 -1.81 12.74 9.80
CA ALA A 430 -2.76 11.77 10.31
C ALA A 430 -3.99 12.45 10.92
N THR A 431 -3.78 13.42 11.81
CA THR A 431 -4.87 14.15 12.47
C THR A 431 -5.65 15.02 11.50
N SER A 432 -4.99 15.71 10.54
CA SER A 432 -5.71 16.47 9.53
C SER A 432 -6.57 15.57 8.65
N GLY A 433 -6.08 14.37 8.30
CA GLY A 433 -6.85 13.37 7.58
C GLY A 433 -8.11 12.95 8.35
N ALA A 434 -7.96 12.63 9.65
CA ALA A 434 -9.08 12.26 10.51
C ALA A 434 -10.14 13.38 10.63
N ILE A 435 -9.71 14.63 10.78
CA ILE A 435 -10.61 15.78 10.84
C ILE A 435 -11.37 15.98 9.52
N VAL A 436 -10.68 15.85 8.38
CA VAL A 436 -11.34 15.99 7.06
C VAL A 436 -12.39 14.91 6.87
N ILE A 437 -12.07 13.65 7.17
CA ILE A 437 -13.01 12.53 7.05
C ILE A 437 -14.24 12.80 7.92
N ALA A 438 -14.05 13.07 9.21
CA ALA A 438 -15.15 13.34 10.12
C ALA A 438 -15.98 14.58 9.71
N ALA A 439 -15.34 15.62 9.16
CA ALA A 439 -16.05 16.80 8.68
C ALA A 439 -16.86 16.54 7.41
N MET A 440 -16.33 15.75 6.47
CA MET A 440 -17.00 15.38 5.22
C MET A 440 -18.19 14.44 5.46
N ASP A 441 -18.05 13.53 6.42
CA ASP A 441 -19.08 12.55 6.79
C ASP A 441 -20.15 13.14 7.74
N CYS A 442 -20.04 14.43 8.07
CA CYS A 442 -20.86 15.10 9.08
C CYS A 442 -20.86 14.35 10.44
N ASP A 443 -19.73 13.73 10.80
CA ASP A 443 -19.57 12.96 12.02
C ASP A 443 -19.20 13.89 13.21
N SER A 444 -20.26 14.45 13.80
CA SER A 444 -20.18 15.28 14.99
C SER A 444 -19.48 14.59 16.16
N ASP A 445 -19.78 13.31 16.39
CA ASP A 445 -19.25 12.57 17.54
C ASP A 445 -17.74 12.34 17.38
N ALA A 446 -17.27 12.04 16.16
CA ALA A 446 -15.85 11.91 15.87
C ALA A 446 -15.09 13.24 16.02
N LEU A 447 -15.63 14.36 15.51
CA LEU A 447 -14.99 15.68 15.68
C LEU A 447 -14.94 16.10 17.15
N ILE A 448 -16.01 15.83 17.92
CA ILE A 448 -16.05 16.08 19.37
C ILE A 448 -14.98 15.25 20.07
N ALA A 449 -14.91 13.94 19.81
CA ALA A 449 -13.94 13.06 20.42
C ALA A 449 -12.49 13.47 20.11
N LEU A 450 -12.19 13.79 18.83
CA LEU A 450 -10.86 14.27 18.41
C LEU A 450 -10.47 15.56 19.13
N ALA A 451 -11.42 16.49 19.28
CA ALA A 451 -11.18 17.76 19.95
C ALA A 451 -11.01 17.59 21.47
N GLU A 452 -11.80 16.73 22.11
CA GLU A 452 -11.69 16.43 23.54
C GLU A 452 -10.38 15.72 23.90
N ASP A 453 -10.00 14.70 23.12
CA ASP A 453 -8.76 13.94 23.33
C ASP A 453 -7.51 14.80 23.16
N SER A 454 -7.58 15.81 22.28
CA SER A 454 -6.49 16.77 22.05
C SER A 454 -6.51 17.98 22.99
N GLU A 455 -7.55 18.12 23.84
CA GLU A 455 -7.84 19.34 24.60
C GLU A 455 -7.86 20.60 23.70
N THR A 456 -8.43 20.50 22.49
CA THR A 456 -8.41 21.54 21.46
C THR A 456 -9.09 22.83 21.93
N GLU A 457 -8.43 23.97 21.73
CA GLU A 457 -9.06 25.28 21.92
C GLU A 457 -9.95 25.64 20.72
N LEU A 458 -11.27 25.59 20.91
CA LEU A 458 -12.24 25.93 19.87
C LEU A 458 -12.77 27.36 20.05
N MET A 459 -12.82 28.12 18.95
CA MET A 459 -13.34 29.49 18.90
C MET A 459 -12.74 30.40 19.98
N SER A 460 -11.43 30.27 20.21
CA SER A 460 -10.69 30.99 21.26
C SER A 460 -11.24 30.73 22.68
N GLY A 461 -11.69 29.50 22.93
CA GLY A 461 -12.29 29.04 24.18
C GLY A 461 -13.72 29.54 24.42
N ALA A 462 -14.37 30.12 23.42
CA ALA A 462 -15.74 30.63 23.54
C ALA A 462 -16.80 29.52 23.51
N GLU A 463 -16.46 28.36 22.93
CA GLU A 463 -17.38 27.25 22.69
C GLU A 463 -16.75 25.91 23.12
N THR A 464 -17.58 24.95 23.52
CA THR A 464 -17.15 23.56 23.73
C THR A 464 -17.21 22.77 22.42
N PRO A 465 -16.52 21.61 22.31
CA PRO A 465 -16.62 20.75 21.14
C PRO A 465 -18.07 20.43 20.73
N GLU A 466 -18.93 20.13 21.70
CA GLU A 466 -20.34 19.81 21.42
C GLU A 466 -21.15 21.02 20.96
N GLN A 467 -20.71 22.24 21.27
CA GLN A 467 -21.34 23.46 20.77
C GLN A 467 -20.88 23.77 19.33
N THR A 468 -19.58 23.71 19.08
CA THR A 468 -18.99 24.01 17.77
C THR A 468 -19.40 22.98 16.72
N PHE A 469 -19.47 21.69 17.06
CA PHE A 469 -19.79 20.62 16.11
C PHE A 469 -21.24 20.12 16.22
N ALA A 470 -22.13 20.85 16.91
CA ALA A 470 -23.54 20.46 17.00
C ALA A 470 -24.20 20.33 15.61
N LEU A 471 -25.04 19.30 15.44
CA LEU A 471 -25.93 19.15 14.29
C LEU A 471 -27.42 19.25 14.70
N PRO A 472 -28.28 19.94 13.93
CA PRO A 472 -27.97 20.65 12.69
C PRO A 472 -27.06 21.85 12.93
N GLU A 473 -26.24 22.16 11.94
CA GLU A 473 -25.20 23.17 12.04
C GLU A 473 -25.77 24.60 12.20
N SER A 474 -24.99 25.48 12.82
CA SER A 474 -25.27 26.92 12.83
C SER A 474 -24.86 27.56 11.48
N ASP A 475 -25.12 28.87 11.32
CA ASP A 475 -24.72 29.63 10.13
C ASP A 475 -23.18 29.75 9.96
N ALA A 476 -22.37 29.14 10.84
CA ALA A 476 -20.91 29.25 10.85
C ALA A 476 -20.19 28.29 9.88
N GLU A 477 -20.88 27.27 9.33
CA GLU A 477 -20.31 26.32 8.36
C GLU A 477 -18.94 25.72 8.75
N HIS A 478 -18.77 25.36 10.03
CA HIS A 478 -17.60 24.69 10.60
C HIS A 478 -17.15 23.45 9.83
N TYR A 479 -18.07 22.56 9.44
CA TYR A 479 -17.72 21.30 8.75
C TYR A 479 -17.08 21.59 7.39
N ARG A 480 -17.74 22.41 6.57
CA ARG A 480 -17.19 22.88 5.28
C ARG A 480 -15.89 23.63 5.47
N THR A 481 -15.82 24.51 6.47
CA THR A 481 -14.63 25.34 6.72
C THR A 481 -13.42 24.48 7.08
N LEU A 482 -13.58 23.46 7.94
CA LEU A 482 -12.51 22.52 8.28
C LEU A 482 -12.04 21.74 7.05
N ALA A 483 -12.98 21.19 6.27
CA ALA A 483 -12.65 20.46 5.05
C ALA A 483 -11.92 21.35 4.04
N ALA A 484 -12.40 22.58 3.80
CA ALA A 484 -11.80 23.54 2.89
C ALA A 484 -10.42 24.03 3.34
N LEU A 485 -10.21 24.24 4.63
CA LEU A 485 -8.89 24.60 5.17
C LEU A 485 -7.86 23.50 4.90
N LEU A 486 -8.20 22.27 5.24
CA LEU A 486 -7.25 21.16 5.27
C LEU A 486 -7.03 20.50 3.90
N THR A 487 -8.01 20.59 2.99
CA THR A 487 -7.88 20.06 1.62
C THR A 487 -7.60 21.15 0.60
N GLY A 488 -8.06 22.38 0.81
CA GLY A 488 -7.94 23.47 -0.16
C GLY A 488 -6.70 24.36 0.00
N THR A 489 -5.94 24.23 1.10
CA THR A 489 -4.79 25.10 1.38
C THR A 489 -3.58 24.35 1.92
N ARG A 490 -2.38 24.88 1.67
CA ARG A 490 -1.15 24.32 2.25
C ARG A 490 -0.96 24.74 3.71
N GLY A 491 -0.43 23.85 4.54
CA GLY A 491 -0.06 24.16 5.92
C GLY A 491 1.29 24.89 6.01
N GLY A 492 1.37 25.92 6.85
CA GLY A 492 2.62 26.63 7.16
C GLY A 492 3.22 26.18 8.49
N GLN A 493 4.55 26.00 8.55
CA GLN A 493 5.21 25.57 9.78
C GLN A 493 5.56 26.77 10.67
N VAL A 494 5.10 26.74 11.93
CA VAL A 494 5.47 27.68 12.97
C VAL A 494 6.38 26.98 13.97
N SER A 495 7.58 27.53 14.16
CA SER A 495 8.49 27.06 15.21
C SER A 495 8.01 27.59 16.56
N GLY A 496 7.74 26.70 17.51
CA GLY A 496 7.48 27.12 18.89
C GLY A 496 8.78 27.51 19.62
N GLU A 497 8.63 28.02 20.85
CA GLU A 497 9.76 28.48 21.67
C GLU A 497 10.64 27.32 22.16
N GLU A 498 10.09 26.12 22.27
CA GLU A 498 10.79 24.91 22.70
C GLU A 498 11.12 24.00 21.51
N PRO A 499 12.32 23.38 21.48
CA PRO A 499 12.63 22.38 20.47
C PRO A 499 11.62 21.21 20.52
N GLY A 500 11.02 20.86 19.38
CA GLY A 500 10.01 19.81 19.30
C GLY A 500 8.56 20.31 19.44
N SER A 501 8.35 21.59 19.72
CA SER A 501 7.01 22.21 19.78
C SER A 501 6.63 22.87 18.44
N GLU A 502 7.09 22.33 17.31
CA GLU A 502 6.69 22.82 16.01
C GLU A 502 5.20 22.53 15.75
N THR A 503 4.53 23.46 15.09
CA THR A 503 3.10 23.38 14.78
C THR A 503 2.89 23.67 13.30
N VAL A 504 1.95 22.97 12.68
CA VAL A 504 1.51 23.25 11.31
C VAL A 504 0.18 23.99 11.40
N VAL A 505 0.07 25.14 10.72
CA VAL A 505 -1.11 26.00 10.73
C VAL A 505 -1.69 26.10 9.33
N TRP A 506 -3.01 25.91 9.21
CA TRP A 506 -3.76 26.16 7.98
C TRP A 506 -4.71 27.35 8.14
N PRO A 507 -4.88 28.19 7.11
CA PRO A 507 -4.12 28.16 5.86
C PRO A 507 -2.69 28.68 6.09
N GLY A 508 -1.74 28.28 5.26
CA GLY A 508 -0.33 28.66 5.43
C GLY A 508 -0.13 30.17 5.49
N VAL A 509 -0.97 30.95 4.79
CA VAL A 509 -0.97 32.42 4.80
C VAL A 509 -1.20 33.03 6.19
N ALA A 510 -1.75 32.28 7.14
CA ALA A 510 -1.86 32.68 8.55
C ALA A 510 -0.51 32.66 9.29
N THR A 511 0.56 32.18 8.64
CA THR A 511 1.91 32.14 9.21
C THR A 511 2.80 33.25 8.63
N PRO A 512 3.83 33.72 9.37
CA PRO A 512 4.74 34.75 8.86
C PRO A 512 5.49 34.36 7.58
N GLU A 513 5.69 33.07 7.32
CA GLU A 513 6.41 32.57 6.14
C GLU A 513 5.62 32.81 4.85
N PHE A 514 4.30 32.65 4.89
CA PHE A 514 3.44 32.75 3.71
C PHE A 514 2.54 34.00 3.71
N ALA A 515 2.61 34.87 4.72
CA ALA A 515 1.77 36.06 4.82
C ALA A 515 1.85 36.98 3.58
N ASP A 516 3.02 37.06 2.94
CA ASP A 516 3.26 37.86 1.72
C ASP A 516 3.16 37.03 0.42
N SER A 517 2.74 35.75 0.49
CA SER A 517 2.71 34.85 -0.67
C SER A 517 1.41 35.01 -1.45
N ASP A 518 1.50 35.54 -2.68
CA ASP A 518 0.35 35.66 -3.60
C ASP A 518 -0.35 34.31 -3.83
N GLU A 519 0.43 33.23 -3.97
CA GLU A 519 -0.08 31.88 -4.16
C GLU A 519 -0.85 31.38 -2.93
N ALA A 520 -0.34 31.62 -1.71
CA ALA A 520 -1.04 31.20 -0.49
C ALA A 520 -2.36 31.96 -0.28
N TRP A 521 -2.41 33.24 -0.65
CA TRP A 521 -3.67 34.01 -0.66
C TRP A 521 -4.65 33.49 -1.71
N GLN A 522 -4.16 33.09 -2.89
CA GLN A 522 -5.01 32.53 -3.94
C GLN A 522 -5.59 31.17 -3.51
N GLU A 523 -4.83 30.31 -2.84
CA GLU A 523 -5.34 29.05 -2.28
C GLU A 523 -6.55 29.26 -1.36
N VAL A 524 -6.51 30.27 -0.49
CA VAL A 524 -7.64 30.62 0.39
C VAL A 524 -8.88 31.06 -0.41
N VAL A 525 -8.68 31.80 -1.50
CA VAL A 525 -9.77 32.22 -2.39
C VAL A 525 -10.34 31.04 -3.17
N ASP A 526 -9.47 30.17 -3.70
CA ASP A 526 -9.85 28.99 -4.47
C ASP A 526 -10.58 27.96 -3.59
N ALA A 527 -10.18 27.84 -2.32
CA ALA A 527 -10.87 27.05 -1.30
C ALA A 527 -12.22 27.65 -0.87
N GLY A 528 -12.55 28.86 -1.33
CA GLY A 528 -13.79 29.56 -0.99
C GLY A 528 -13.85 30.07 0.45
N LEU A 529 -12.71 30.16 1.14
CA LEU A 529 -12.62 30.66 2.51
C LEU A 529 -12.69 32.18 2.59
N LEU A 530 -12.26 32.87 1.53
CA LEU A 530 -12.42 34.32 1.34
C LEU A 530 -12.76 34.62 -0.11
N THR A 531 -13.45 35.72 -0.36
CA THR A 531 -13.49 36.32 -1.70
C THR A 531 -12.15 36.99 -2.04
N ALA A 532 -11.87 37.19 -3.33
CA ALA A 532 -10.67 37.92 -3.77
C ALA A 532 -10.60 39.36 -3.22
N GLU A 533 -11.76 40.02 -3.00
CA GLU A 533 -11.82 41.35 -2.39
C GLU A 533 -11.46 41.32 -0.90
N GLU A 534 -11.96 40.33 -0.15
CA GLU A 534 -11.63 40.15 1.26
C GLU A 534 -10.17 39.76 1.47
N ALA A 535 -9.63 38.87 0.63
CA ALA A 535 -8.22 38.51 0.64
C ALA A 535 -7.32 39.75 0.46
N GLU A 536 -7.62 40.60 -0.52
CA GLU A 536 -6.85 41.84 -0.73
C GLU A 536 -6.99 42.83 0.43
N ALA A 537 -8.17 42.93 1.04
CA ALA A 537 -8.37 43.76 2.22
C ALA A 537 -7.55 43.26 3.43
N GLN A 538 -7.50 41.95 3.65
CA GLN A 538 -6.80 41.34 4.78
C GLN A 538 -5.28 41.29 4.61
N ARG A 539 -4.74 41.34 3.39
CA ARG A 539 -3.28 41.36 3.14
C ARG A 539 -2.50 42.38 3.94
N THR A 540 -3.10 43.54 4.25
CA THR A 540 -2.42 44.60 4.99
C THR A 540 -2.33 44.31 6.49
N ASP A 541 -3.36 43.66 7.05
CA ASP A 541 -3.54 43.48 8.49
C ASP A 541 -3.30 42.01 8.93
N GLY A 542 -2.99 41.12 7.98
CA GLY A 542 -2.83 39.69 8.20
C GLY A 542 -4.12 38.90 7.96
N TYR A 543 -4.01 37.58 7.83
CA TYR A 543 -5.18 36.71 7.66
C TYR A 543 -6.03 36.67 8.93
N GLN A 544 -7.30 37.06 8.80
CA GLN A 544 -8.28 37.18 9.89
C GLN A 544 -9.35 36.08 9.86
N GLY A 545 -9.31 35.19 8.86
CA GLY A 545 -10.27 34.09 8.73
C GLY A 545 -10.02 32.94 9.71
N MET A 546 -10.77 31.85 9.52
CA MET A 546 -10.64 30.64 10.34
C MET A 546 -9.29 29.96 10.11
N ARG A 547 -8.66 29.52 11.20
CA ARG A 547 -7.37 28.82 11.19
C ARG A 547 -7.44 27.59 12.08
N ILE A 548 -6.68 26.56 11.69
CA ILE A 548 -6.47 25.35 12.47
C ILE A 548 -4.97 25.13 12.68
N ALA A 549 -4.60 24.68 13.88
CA ALA A 549 -3.24 24.31 14.20
C ALA A 549 -3.14 22.89 14.75
N ILE A 550 -2.19 22.13 14.22
CA ILE A 550 -1.91 20.76 14.63
C ILE A 550 -0.42 20.64 14.94
N SER A 551 -0.09 20.05 16.08
CA SER A 551 1.29 19.77 16.46
C SER A 551 1.99 18.93 15.39
N ALA A 552 3.14 19.40 14.92
CA ALA A 552 3.93 18.71 13.91
C ALA A 552 4.53 17.39 14.42
N THR A 553 4.70 17.27 15.75
CA THR A 553 5.46 16.18 16.39
C THR A 553 4.56 15.00 16.75
N ASP A 554 3.43 15.27 17.40
CA ASP A 554 2.54 14.23 17.94
C ASP A 554 1.13 14.27 17.33
N GLY A 555 0.84 15.23 16.45
CA GLY A 555 -0.46 15.33 15.80
C GLY A 555 -1.56 15.91 16.68
N THR A 556 -1.27 16.40 17.89
CA THR A 556 -2.29 17.01 18.76
C THR A 556 -2.98 18.19 18.07
N TRP A 557 -4.32 18.19 17.99
CA TRP A 557 -5.09 19.32 17.48
C TRP A 557 -5.09 20.44 18.54
N GLN A 558 -4.38 21.53 18.28
CA GLN A 558 -4.16 22.56 19.30
C GLN A 558 -5.30 23.56 19.35
N TYR A 559 -5.71 24.11 18.20
CA TYR A 559 -6.80 25.09 18.14
C TYR A 559 -7.54 25.08 16.80
N TYR A 560 -8.77 25.58 16.83
CA TYR A 560 -9.56 25.97 15.65
C TYR A 560 -10.34 27.26 15.98
N SER A 561 -9.93 28.38 15.40
CA SER A 561 -10.48 29.71 15.73
C SER A 561 -10.25 30.72 14.61
N ALA A 562 -10.90 31.88 14.67
CA ALA A 562 -10.61 32.99 13.77
C ALA A 562 -9.26 33.66 14.11
N GLY A 563 -8.68 34.37 13.13
CA GLY A 563 -7.59 35.31 13.37
C GLY A 563 -8.02 36.50 14.25
N ASP A 564 -7.05 37.12 14.92
CA ASP A 564 -7.23 38.31 15.78
C ASP A 564 -6.65 39.58 15.14
#